data_AF-A0A6G2DVM2-F1
#
_entry.id   AF-A0A6G2DVM2-F1
#
_cell.length_a   1.000
_cell.length_b   1.000
_cell.length_c   1.000
_cell.angle_alpha   90.00
_cell.angle_beta   90.00
_cell.angle_gamma   90.00
#
_symmetry.space_group_name_H-M   'P 1'
#
loop_
_entity.id
_entity.type
_entity.pdbx_description
1 polymer ?
#
loop_
_entity_poly.entity_id
_entity_poly.type
_entity_poly.pdbx_seq_one_letter_code
_entity_poly.pdbx_strand_id
1 'polypeptide(L)'
;MIKTIVLAGNRNYTRQLETTIKSILYHNRDVKIYILNQDIMPDWFRKPRKIARMLGSEIIDVKLPEQTVFQDWEKQDHISSITYTRYFIADYIQEDKVLYLDSDLIVNTSLEKLFSICLEEKSLAAVKDTDGITFNA
;
A
#
# COMPACT_ATOMS: atom_id res chain seq x y z
N MET A 1 -0.55 5.93 -18.32
CA MET A 1 0.21 5.46 -17.15
C MET A 1 -0.74 4.63 -16.29
N ILE A 2 -0.33 3.44 -15.85
CA ILE A 2 -1.15 2.63 -14.94
C ILE A 2 -1.11 3.31 -13.56
N LYS A 3 -2.29 3.57 -12.98
CA LYS A 3 -2.41 4.16 -11.64
C LYS A 3 -2.19 3.07 -10.59
N THR A 4 -0.98 3.02 -10.04
CA THR A 4 -0.56 1.95 -9.14
C THR A 4 -0.54 2.40 -7.69
N ILE A 5 -1.22 1.66 -6.84
CA ILE A 5 -1.27 1.85 -5.39
C ILE A 5 -0.62 0.64 -4.73
N VAL A 6 0.18 0.89 -3.69
CA VAL A 6 0.75 -0.17 -2.87
C VAL A 6 0.26 0.00 -1.43
N LEU A 7 -0.31 -1.07 -0.88
CA LEU A 7 -0.66 -1.19 0.53
C LEU A 7 0.21 -2.27 1.17
N ALA A 8 0.49 -2.13 2.45
CA ALA A 8 1.13 -3.15 3.27
C ALA A 8 0.23 -3.51 4.46
N GLY A 9 0.09 -4.80 4.76
CA GLY A 9 -0.71 -5.23 5.91
C GLY A 9 -0.54 -6.71 6.24
N ASN A 10 -0.85 -7.08 7.49
CA ASN A 10 -0.85 -8.47 7.94
C ASN A 10 -2.29 -8.92 8.31
N ARG A 11 -2.46 -10.18 8.70
CA ARG A 11 -3.77 -10.74 9.05
C ARG A 11 -4.55 -9.95 10.11
N ASN A 12 -3.84 -9.30 11.05
CA ASN A 12 -4.46 -8.52 12.13
C ASN A 12 -4.98 -7.15 11.63
N TYR A 13 -4.50 -6.67 10.49
CA TYR A 13 -4.88 -5.39 9.89
C TYR A 13 -5.89 -5.53 8.74
N THR A 14 -6.41 -6.74 8.49
CA THR A 14 -7.33 -7.01 7.36
C THR A 14 -8.58 -6.15 7.36
N ARG A 15 -9.10 -5.74 8.54
CA ARG A 15 -10.25 -4.85 8.65
C ARG A 15 -9.91 -3.42 8.20
N GLN A 16 -8.75 -2.91 8.61
CA GLN A 16 -8.24 -1.61 8.24
C GLN A 16 -7.95 -1.59 6.74
N LEU A 17 -7.22 -2.59 6.24
CA LEU A 17 -6.96 -2.83 4.82
C LEU A 17 -8.26 -2.82 3.99
N GLU A 18 -9.28 -3.59 4.40
CA GLU A 18 -10.57 -3.62 3.68
C GLU A 18 -11.25 -2.24 3.66
N THR A 19 -11.15 -1.49 4.76
CA THR A 19 -11.73 -0.14 4.88
C THR A 19 -11.01 0.84 3.95
N THR A 20 -9.68 0.84 3.97
CA THR A 20 -8.83 1.65 3.09
C THR A 20 -9.09 1.34 1.62
N ILE A 21 -9.11 0.07 1.23
CA ILE A 21 -9.41 -0.38 -0.14
C ILE A 21 -10.80 0.11 -0.58
N LYS A 22 -11.82 -0.01 0.27
CA LYS A 22 -13.16 0.48 -0.05
C LYS A 22 -13.17 1.99 -0.31
N SER A 23 -12.49 2.76 0.54
CA SER A 23 -12.39 4.21 0.37
C SER A 23 -11.67 4.61 -0.92
N ILE A 24 -10.57 3.91 -1.26
CA ILE A 24 -9.86 4.06 -2.54
C ILE A 24 -10.80 3.79 -3.72
N LEU A 25 -11.44 2.62 -3.74
CA LEU A 25 -12.28 2.16 -4.84
C LEU A 25 -13.60 2.95 -4.98
N TYR A 26 -14.04 3.61 -3.91
CA TYR A 26 -15.19 4.51 -3.95
C TYR A 26 -14.88 5.78 -4.75
N HIS A 27 -13.67 6.33 -4.61
CA HIS A 27 -13.26 7.58 -5.26
C HIS A 27 -12.40 7.40 -6.51
N ASN A 28 -11.93 6.20 -6.81
CA ASN A 28 -10.98 5.92 -7.90
C ASN A 28 -11.38 4.66 -8.67
N ARG A 29 -11.28 4.73 -9.99
CA ARG A 29 -11.47 3.62 -10.94
C ARG A 29 -10.18 3.35 -11.70
N ASP A 30 -10.09 2.18 -12.31
CA ASP A 30 -8.97 1.78 -13.18
C ASP A 30 -7.61 1.91 -12.47
N VAL A 31 -7.57 1.44 -11.22
CA VAL A 31 -6.35 1.41 -10.39
C VAL A 31 -5.87 -0.02 -10.19
N LYS A 32 -4.54 -0.19 -10.13
CA LYS A 32 -3.88 -1.44 -9.79
C LYS A 32 -3.39 -1.37 -8.35
N ILE A 33 -3.90 -2.23 -7.48
CA ILE A 33 -3.61 -2.20 -6.04
C ILE A 33 -2.81 -3.44 -5.67
N TYR A 34 -1.56 -3.26 -5.27
CA TYR A 34 -0.75 -4.31 -4.69
C TYR A 34 -0.91 -4.33 -3.17
N ILE A 35 -0.99 -5.54 -2.59
CA ILE A 35 -1.06 -5.73 -1.15
C ILE A 35 0.12 -6.60 -0.73
N LEU A 36 1.14 -5.97 -0.19
CA LEU A 36 2.32 -6.63 0.36
C LEU A 36 1.96 -7.20 1.73
N ASN A 37 2.15 -8.50 1.89
CA ASN A 37 1.85 -9.19 3.13
C ASN A 37 2.65 -10.49 3.27
N GLN A 38 2.66 -11.05 4.47
CA GLN A 38 3.24 -12.37 4.75
C GLN A 38 2.13 -13.41 5.00
N ASP A 39 1.10 -13.04 5.77
CA ASP A 39 0.21 -14.01 6.43
C ASP A 39 -1.29 -13.84 6.12
N ILE A 40 -1.67 -12.92 5.21
CA ILE A 40 -3.08 -12.80 4.81
C ILE A 40 -3.48 -14.01 3.96
N MET A 41 -4.55 -14.70 4.35
CA MET A 41 -5.00 -15.89 3.61
C MET A 41 -5.52 -15.53 2.21
N PRO A 42 -5.23 -16.33 1.17
CA PRO A 42 -5.72 -16.10 -0.19
C PRO A 42 -7.24 -15.90 -0.30
N ASP A 43 -8.01 -16.60 0.54
CA ASP A 43 -9.49 -16.50 0.56
C ASP A 43 -10.00 -15.11 0.92
N TRP A 44 -9.24 -14.37 1.74
CA TRP A 44 -9.60 -12.99 2.10
C TRP A 44 -9.65 -12.09 0.85
N PHE A 45 -8.77 -12.32 -0.12
CA PHE A 45 -8.70 -11.52 -1.36
C PHE A 45 -9.89 -11.75 -2.30
N ARG A 46 -10.67 -12.83 -2.13
CA ARG A 46 -11.76 -13.18 -3.05
C ARG A 46 -12.80 -12.07 -3.19
N LYS A 47 -13.24 -11.51 -2.06
CA LYS A 47 -14.24 -10.44 -2.01
C LYS A 47 -13.71 -9.10 -2.54
N PRO A 48 -12.58 -8.55 -2.05
CA PRO A 48 -12.06 -7.28 -2.55
C PRO A 48 -11.67 -7.36 -4.03
N ARG A 49 -11.09 -8.47 -4.51
CA ARG A 49 -10.82 -8.66 -5.97
C ARG A 49 -12.08 -8.65 -6.81
N LYS A 50 -13.18 -9.23 -6.32
CA LYS A 50 -14.47 -9.18 -7.03
C LYS A 50 -14.95 -7.73 -7.17
N ILE A 51 -14.90 -6.96 -6.08
CA ILE A 51 -15.32 -5.55 -6.08
C ILE A 51 -14.42 -4.72 -6.99
N ALA A 52 -13.10 -4.84 -6.88
CA ALA A 52 -12.15 -4.12 -7.71
C ALA A 52 -12.41 -4.36 -9.20
N ARG A 53 -12.58 -5.63 -9.63
CA ARG A 53 -12.86 -5.96 -11.04
C ARG A 53 -14.16 -5.34 -11.55
N MET A 54 -15.21 -5.28 -10.74
CA MET A 54 -16.47 -4.60 -11.10
C MET A 54 -16.29 -3.10 -11.34
N LEU A 55 -15.20 -2.52 -10.85
CA LEU A 55 -14.88 -1.10 -10.92
C LEU A 55 -13.73 -0.81 -11.91
N GLY A 56 -13.33 -1.78 -12.74
CA GLY A 56 -12.20 -1.65 -13.68
C GLY A 56 -10.82 -1.73 -13.01
N SER A 57 -10.77 -2.01 -11.71
CA SER A 57 -9.54 -2.06 -10.92
C SER A 57 -9.06 -3.49 -10.67
N GLU A 58 -7.80 -3.63 -10.28
CA GLU A 58 -7.19 -4.92 -9.95
C GLU A 58 -6.62 -4.90 -8.52
N ILE A 59 -6.68 -6.06 -7.85
CA ILE A 59 -6.00 -6.27 -6.57
C ILE A 59 -5.08 -7.49 -6.69
N ILE A 60 -3.79 -7.27 -6.40
CA ILE A 60 -2.72 -8.26 -6.50
C ILE A 60 -2.21 -8.59 -5.10
N ASP A 61 -2.20 -9.87 -4.77
CA ASP A 61 -1.59 -10.39 -3.53
C ASP A 61 -0.10 -10.58 -3.78
N VAL A 62 0.73 -9.86 -3.03
CA VAL A 62 2.19 -9.97 -3.07
C VAL A 62 2.66 -10.59 -1.76
N LYS A 63 3.03 -11.86 -1.84
CA LYS A 63 3.58 -12.62 -0.71
C LYS A 63 5.07 -12.37 -0.58
N LEU A 64 5.44 -11.69 0.50
CA LEU A 64 6.83 -11.50 0.87
C LEU A 64 7.36 -12.74 1.58
N PRO A 65 8.67 -13.04 1.47
CA PRO A 65 9.29 -14.15 2.17
C PRO A 65 9.08 -14.05 3.68
N GLU A 66 9.07 -15.22 4.34
CA GLU A 66 8.95 -15.32 5.79
C GLU A 66 10.06 -14.56 6.52
N GLN A 67 9.83 -14.33 7.82
CA GLN A 67 10.47 -13.33 8.68
C GLN A 67 12.00 -13.30 8.74
N THR A 68 12.74 -14.25 8.16
CA THR A 68 14.22 -14.29 8.22
C THR A 68 14.86 -12.99 7.73
N VAL A 69 14.23 -12.25 6.81
CA VAL A 69 14.75 -10.95 6.35
C VAL A 69 14.58 -9.82 7.39
N PHE A 70 13.57 -9.92 8.27
CA PHE A 70 13.25 -8.90 9.28
C PHE A 70 13.70 -9.29 10.69
N GLN A 71 14.22 -10.51 10.89
CA GLN A 71 14.60 -11.02 12.21
C GLN A 71 15.83 -10.31 12.78
N ASP A 72 16.73 -9.86 11.91
CA ASP A 72 17.96 -9.17 12.29
C ASP A 72 17.77 -7.64 12.41
N TRP A 73 16.57 -7.13 12.17
CA TRP A 73 16.30 -5.69 12.18
C TRP A 73 15.79 -5.28 13.56
N GLU A 74 16.37 -4.21 14.11
CA GLU A 74 15.88 -3.63 15.36
C GLU A 74 14.41 -3.24 15.21
N LYS A 75 13.55 -3.93 15.95
CA LYS A 75 12.14 -3.61 16.05
C LYS A 75 11.97 -2.62 17.19
N GLN A 76 11.30 -1.51 16.93
CA GLN A 76 10.69 -0.75 18.02
C GLN A 76 9.45 -1.53 18.47
N ASP A 77 9.18 -1.60 19.78
CA ASP A 77 8.11 -2.42 20.39
C ASP A 77 6.70 -2.18 19.81
N HIS A 78 6.51 -1.10 19.05
CA HIS A 78 5.23 -0.66 18.49
C HIS A 78 5.18 -0.76 16.95
N ILE A 79 6.32 -1.03 16.29
CA ILE A 79 6.41 -1.11 14.83
C ILE A 79 6.32 -2.58 14.43
N SER A 80 5.17 -2.96 13.87
CA SER A 80 4.99 -4.30 13.30
C SER A 80 6.00 -4.50 12.16
N SER A 81 6.53 -5.71 12.00
CA SER A 81 7.40 -6.08 10.87
C SER A 81 6.80 -5.73 9.50
N ILE A 82 5.47 -5.56 9.45
CA ILE A 82 4.77 -5.13 8.25
C ILE A 82 5.20 -3.75 7.76
N THR A 83 5.60 -2.83 8.65
CA THR A 83 6.03 -1.49 8.25
C THR A 83 7.24 -1.54 7.32
N TYR A 84 8.16 -2.46 7.57
CA TYR A 84 9.37 -2.65 6.76
C TYR A 84 9.11 -3.27 5.38
N THR A 85 7.91 -3.79 5.13
CA THR A 85 7.58 -4.36 3.81
C THR A 85 7.63 -3.34 2.69
N ARG A 86 7.45 -2.04 3.00
CA ARG A 86 7.57 -0.96 2.02
C ARG A 86 8.95 -0.86 1.37
N TYR A 87 10.01 -1.40 2.00
CA TYR A 87 11.34 -1.42 1.38
C TYR A 87 11.44 -2.40 0.21
N PHE A 88 10.55 -3.39 0.16
CA PHE A 88 10.48 -4.38 -0.94
C PHE A 88 9.63 -3.88 -2.12
N ILE A 89 9.13 -2.65 -2.10
CA ILE A 89 8.32 -2.12 -3.21
C ILE A 89 9.10 -2.19 -4.52
N ALA A 90 10.36 -1.75 -4.53
CA ALA A 90 11.19 -1.77 -5.74
C ALA A 90 11.54 -3.19 -6.23
N ASP A 91 11.55 -4.18 -5.33
CA ASP A 91 11.87 -5.57 -5.69
C ASP A 91 10.69 -6.30 -6.34
N TYR A 92 9.45 -5.97 -5.94
CA TYR A 92 8.25 -6.72 -6.34
C TYR A 92 7.36 -5.97 -7.33
N ILE A 93 7.47 -4.64 -7.40
CA ILE A 93 6.58 -3.80 -8.20
C ILE A 93 7.34 -3.26 -9.41
N GLN A 94 6.79 -3.51 -10.60
CA GLN A 94 7.46 -3.21 -11.87
C GLN A 94 7.12 -1.83 -12.43
N GLU A 95 6.09 -1.17 -11.89
CA GLU A 95 5.68 0.15 -12.35
C GLU A 95 6.64 1.25 -11.89
N ASP A 96 7.05 2.12 -12.82
CA ASP A 96 8.02 3.21 -12.60
C ASP A 96 7.65 4.16 -11.46
N LYS A 97 6.36 4.35 -11.21
CA LYS A 97 5.84 5.23 -10.16
C LYS A 97 4.63 4.58 -9.48
N VAL A 98 4.67 4.57 -8.15
CA VAL A 98 3.61 4.03 -7.32
C VAL A 98 3.23 5.00 -6.21
N LEU A 99 1.98 4.91 -5.74
CA LEU A 99 1.50 5.61 -4.55
C LEU A 99 1.41 4.60 -3.39
N TYR A 100 2.34 4.68 -2.44
CA TYR A 100 2.24 3.94 -1.19
C TYR A 100 1.21 4.60 -0.27
N LEU A 101 0.36 3.80 0.37
CA LEU A 101 -0.60 4.22 1.37
C LEU A 101 -0.58 3.22 2.53
N ASP A 102 -0.62 3.72 3.76
CA ASP A 102 -0.78 2.83 4.92
C ASP A 102 -2.16 2.16 4.95
N SER A 103 -2.25 1.06 5.69
CA SER A 103 -3.49 0.27 5.78
C SER A 103 -4.58 0.91 6.62
N ASP A 104 -4.28 1.95 7.40
CA ASP A 104 -5.12 2.56 8.43
C ASP A 104 -5.47 4.05 8.14
N LEU A 105 -5.75 4.35 6.88
CA LEU A 105 -6.23 5.67 6.45
C LEU A 105 -7.54 5.61 5.67
N ILE A 106 -8.14 6.78 5.42
CA ILE A 106 -9.34 6.91 4.59
C ILE A 106 -9.05 7.85 3.43
N VAL A 107 -9.26 7.38 2.21
CA VAL A 107 -9.27 8.22 1.01
C VAL A 107 -10.66 8.81 0.86
N ASN A 108 -10.78 10.12 0.92
CA ASN A 108 -12.07 10.84 0.86
C ASN A 108 -12.30 11.60 -0.47
N THR A 109 -11.36 11.48 -1.41
CA THR A 109 -11.40 12.17 -2.69
C THR A 109 -10.59 11.42 -3.74
N SER A 110 -10.68 11.88 -4.99
CA SER A 110 -9.90 11.34 -6.09
C SER A 110 -8.39 11.55 -5.87
N LEU A 111 -7.60 10.50 -6.15
CA LEU A 111 -6.14 10.49 -6.02
C LEU A 111 -5.43 10.95 -7.31
N GLU A 112 -6.17 11.35 -8.36
CA GLU A 112 -5.60 11.76 -9.65
C GLU A 112 -4.54 12.85 -9.50
N LYS A 113 -4.76 13.82 -8.60
CA LYS A 113 -3.77 14.87 -8.31
C LYS A 113 -2.45 14.31 -7.82
N LEU A 114 -2.47 13.28 -6.98
CA LEU A 114 -1.26 12.64 -6.46
C LEU A 114 -0.52 11.86 -7.56
N PHE A 115 -1.26 11.11 -8.39
CA PHE A 115 -0.66 10.42 -9.54
C PHE A 115 -0.04 11.38 -10.57
N SER A 116 -0.56 12.61 -10.64
CA SER A 116 -0.09 13.65 -11.56
C SER A 116 1.19 14.36 -11.10
N ILE A 117 1.63 14.16 -9.85
CA ILE A 117 2.83 14.81 -9.34
C ILE A 117 4.06 14.34 -10.13
N CYS A 118 4.82 15.32 -10.64
CA CYS A 118 6.15 15.09 -11.22
C CYS A 118 7.17 15.04 -10.07
N LEU A 119 7.92 13.96 -9.98
CA LEU A 119 8.97 13.79 -8.96
C LEU A 119 10.31 14.40 -9.38
N GLU A 120 10.47 14.76 -10.65
CA GLU A 120 11.73 15.22 -11.22
C GLU A 120 12.88 14.24 -10.89
N GLU A 121 13.95 14.71 -10.27
CA GLU A 121 15.10 13.89 -9.85
C GLU A 121 14.96 13.35 -8.41
N LYS A 122 13.79 13.49 -7.77
CA LYS A 122 13.56 13.02 -6.39
C LYS A 122 13.08 11.57 -6.37
N SER A 123 13.55 10.79 -5.40
CA SER A 123 13.12 9.40 -5.21
C SER A 123 11.66 9.26 -4.78
N LEU A 124 11.12 10.22 -4.03
CA LEU A 124 9.73 10.21 -3.55
C LEU A 124 9.22 11.62 -3.23
N ALA A 125 7.90 11.74 -3.07
CA ALA A 125 7.22 12.88 -2.46
C ALA A 125 6.42 12.40 -1.25
N ALA A 126 6.45 13.15 -0.16
CA ALA A 126 5.77 12.82 1.10
C ALA A 126 5.22 14.08 1.79
N VAL A 127 4.28 13.87 2.70
CA VAL A 127 3.72 14.95 3.53
C VAL A 127 4.60 15.12 4.77
N LYS A 128 4.77 16.37 5.20
CA LYS A 128 5.52 16.72 6.42
C LYS A 128 4.88 16.07 7.65
N ASP A 129 5.71 15.53 8.54
CA ASP A 129 5.21 15.06 9.84
C ASP A 129 4.85 16.27 10.73
N THR A 130 4.05 15.97 11.75
CA THR A 130 3.62 16.86 12.82
C THR A 130 4.78 17.46 13.62
N ASP A 131 5.94 16.80 13.64
CA ASP A 131 7.17 17.32 14.25
C ASP A 131 7.74 18.55 13.51
N GLY A 132 7.29 18.80 12.28
CA GLY A 132 7.76 19.90 11.46
C GLY A 132 9.22 19.76 10.97
N ILE A 133 9.82 18.59 11.08
CA ILE A 133 11.21 18.30 10.67
C ILE A 133 11.25 17.16 9.67
N THR A 134 10.51 16.08 9.94
CA THR A 134 10.51 14.86 9.14
C THR A 134 9.30 14.80 8.20
N PHE A 135 9.15 13.69 7.49
CA PHE A 135 7.95 13.38 6.71
C PHE A 135 7.27 12.18 7.34
N ASN A 136 5.93 12.17 7.27
CA ASN A 136 5.16 11.02 7.68
C ASN A 136 5.31 9.93 6.62
N ALA A 137 5.72 8.74 7.06
CA ALA A 137 6.11 7.64 6.20
C ALA A 137 5.06 6.54 6.19
#